data_AF-A0A2M8S6J5-F1
#
_entry.id   AF-A0A2M8S6J5-F1
#
_cell.length_a   1.000
_cell.length_b   1.000
_cell.length_c   1.000
_cell.angle_alpha   90.00
_cell.angle_beta   90.00
_cell.angle_gamma   90.00
#
_symmetry.space_group_name_H-M   'P 1'
#
loop_
_entity.id
_entity.type
_entity.pdbx_description
1 polymer ?
#
loop_
_entity_poly.entity_id
_entity_poly.type
_entity_poly.pdbx_seq_one_letter_code
_entity_poly.pdbx_strand_id
1 'polypeptide(L)' 'MDALMEDNKITIIEGPPPVFEPARDGWAMGLGEGPHLGFTVLTRLRTFNGAALVERCYRAWRSQSPI' A
#
# COMPACT_ATOMS: atom_id res chain seq x y z
N MET A 1 -18.93 14.97 -11.58
CA MET A 1 -19.12 14.65 -10.16
C MET A 1 -18.08 13.62 -9.67
N ASP A 2 -17.23 13.10 -10.56
CA ASP A 2 -16.30 12.00 -10.23
C ASP A 2 -14.89 12.45 -9.80
N ALA A 3 -14.41 13.62 -10.27
CA ALA A 3 -13.06 14.10 -9.94
C ALA A 3 -12.87 14.49 -8.46
N LEU A 4 -13.93 14.87 -7.74
CA LEU A 4 -13.85 15.24 -6.31
C LEU A 4 -13.86 14.02 -5.36
N MET A 5 -14.24 12.82 -5.84
CA MET A 5 -14.19 11.59 -5.04
C MET A 5 -12.79 10.96 -5.04
N GLU A 6 -11.96 11.27 -6.04
CA GLU A 6 -10.58 10.78 -6.14
C GLU A 6 -9.64 11.45 -5.12
N ASP A 7 -9.88 12.72 -4.80
CA ASP A 7 -9.03 13.51 -3.88
C ASP A 7 -9.02 13.01 -2.42
N ASN A 8 -10.01 12.21 -2.01
CA ASN A 8 -10.11 11.70 -0.65
C ASN A 8 -9.56 10.28 -0.47
N LYS A 9 -9.01 9.67 -1.53
CA LYS A 9 -8.33 8.37 -1.42
C LYS A 9 -6.91 8.60 -0.93
N ILE A 10 -6.52 7.91 0.14
CA ILE A 10 -5.14 7.97 0.63
C ILE A 10 -4.29 7.04 -0.24
N THR A 11 -3.69 7.56 -1.30
CA THR A 11 -2.70 6.82 -2.10
C THR A 11 -1.38 6.74 -1.33
N ILE A 12 -1.09 5.55 -0.79
CA ILE A 12 0.12 5.28 -0.01
C ILE A 12 1.38 5.30 -0.90
N ILE A 13 1.21 5.13 -2.22
CA ILE A 13 2.27 5.23 -3.24
C ILE A 13 2.21 6.63 -3.85
N GLU A 14 3.06 7.53 -3.35
CA GLU A 14 3.26 8.87 -3.92
C GLU A 14 4.51 8.83 -4.81
N GLY A 15 4.35 9.06 -6.12
CA GLY A 15 5.47 9.11 -7.08
C GLY A 15 5.29 8.23 -8.33
N PRO A 16 6.39 7.89 -9.04
CA PRO A 16 6.31 7.06 -10.25
C PRO A 16 5.75 5.67 -9.94
N PRO A 17 5.22 4.95 -10.95
CA PRO A 17 4.62 3.63 -10.76
C PRO A 17 5.50 2.67 -9.94
N PRO A 18 4.91 1.88 -9.03
CA PRO A 18 5.66 0.95 -8.19
C PRO A 18 6.34 -0.12 -9.05
N VAL A 19 7.58 -0.44 -8.70
CA VAL A 19 8.29 -1.61 -9.25
C VAL A 19 8.12 -2.76 -8.28
N PHE A 20 7.72 -3.92 -8.79
CA PHE A 20 7.61 -5.15 -8.03
C PHE A 20 8.87 -5.98 -8.23
N GLU A 21 9.46 -6.42 -7.12
CA GLU A 21 10.70 -7.18 -7.10
C GLU A 21 10.45 -8.53 -6.41
N PRO A 22 11.14 -9.61 -6.82
CA PRO A 22 11.14 -10.87 -6.09
C PRO A 22 11.42 -10.68 -4.59
N ALA A 23 10.56 -11.23 -3.74
CA ALA A 23 10.84 -11.26 -2.31
C ALA A 23 11.99 -12.23 -2.05
N ARG A 24 13.11 -11.73 -1.52
CA ARG A 24 14.32 -12.52 -1.27
C ARG A 24 14.37 -13.13 0.13
N ASP A 25 13.55 -12.64 1.03
CA ASP A 25 13.55 -13.07 2.42
C ASP A 25 12.59 -14.24 2.63
N GLY A 26 13.03 -15.27 3.36
CA GLY A 26 12.26 -16.50 3.56
C GLY A 26 10.91 -16.30 4.25
N TRP A 27 10.76 -15.26 5.08
CA TRP A 27 9.48 -14.95 5.74
C TRP A 27 8.36 -14.63 4.73
N ALA A 28 8.68 -14.07 3.57
CA ALA A 28 7.71 -13.68 2.56
C ALA A 28 7.10 -14.88 1.82
N MET A 29 7.76 -16.03 1.85
CA MET A 29 7.20 -17.30 1.32
C MET A 29 6.08 -17.83 2.21
N GLY A 30 6.13 -17.55 3.52
CA GLY A 30 5.08 -17.97 4.47
C GLY A 30 3.77 -17.19 4.34
N LEU A 31 3.71 -16.12 3.54
CA LEU A 31 2.47 -15.37 3.29
C LEU A 31 1.56 -16.06 2.26
N GLY A 32 2.14 -16.86 1.36
CA GLY A 32 1.42 -17.51 0.28
C GLY A 32 1.11 -18.96 0.62
N GLU A 33 0.20 -19.20 1.56
CA GLU A 33 -0.24 -20.57 1.87
C GLU A 33 -1.38 -21.02 0.95
N GLY A 34 -1.23 -22.20 0.34
CA GLY A 34 -2.22 -22.78 -0.55
C GLY A 34 -1.70 -24.03 -1.27
N PRO A 35 -2.57 -24.73 -2.03
CA PRO A 35 -2.20 -25.93 -2.77
C PRO A 35 -1.24 -25.67 -3.95
N HIS A 36 -0.97 -24.41 -4.28
CA HIS A 36 -0.07 -24.00 -5.36
C HIS A 36 1.04 -23.11 -4.82
N LEU A 37 2.27 -23.35 -5.29
CA LEU A 37 3.42 -22.53 -4.94
C LEU A 37 3.34 -21.19 -5.69
N GLY A 38 2.96 -20.12 -4.99
CA GLY A 38 2.96 -18.77 -5.53
C GLY A 38 4.35 -18.13 -5.48
N PHE A 39 4.60 -17.17 -6.38
CA PHE A 39 5.79 -16.33 -6.31
C PHE A 39 5.49 -15.02 -5.60
N THR A 40 6.14 -14.78 -4.46
CA THR A 40 5.95 -13.53 -3.71
C THR A 40 6.81 -12.42 -4.31
N VAL A 41 6.18 -11.31 -4.69
CA VAL A 41 6.85 -10.06 -5.06
C VAL A 41 6.53 -8.97 -4.05
N LEU A 42 7.47 -8.07 -3.82
CA LEU A 42 7.33 -6.92 -2.94
C LEU A 42 7.55 -5.62 -3.70
N THR A 43 6.87 -4.57 -3.27
CA THR A 43 7.20 -3.20 -3.66
C THR A 43 7.40 -2.37 -2.40
N ARG A 44 8.41 -1.52 -2.41
CA ARG A 44 8.65 -0.60 -1.30
C ARG A 44 7.79 0.63 -1.50
N LEU A 45 6.89 0.85 -0.54
CA LEU A 45 6.11 2.07 -0.47
C LEU A 45 7.03 3.28 -0.43
N ARG A 46 6.76 4.23 -1.32
CA ARG A 46 7.41 5.53 -1.37
C ARG A 46 6.36 6.57 -1.02
N THR A 47 6.69 7.37 -0.03
CA THR A 47 5.87 8.48 0.43
C THR A 47 6.77 9.70 0.51
N PHE A 48 6.29 10.84 0.03
CA PHE A 48 7.05 12.09 0.10
C PHE A 48 7.20 12.55 1.56
N ASN A 49 6.16 12.33 2.38
CA ASN A 49 6.17 12.59 3.82
C ASN A 49 5.42 11.48 4.58
N GLY A 50 6.16 10.46 5.01
CA GLY A 50 5.58 9.29 5.68
C GLY A 50 4.88 9.61 7.00
N ALA A 51 5.38 10.59 7.77
CA ALA A 51 4.74 10.99 9.01
C ALA A 51 3.36 11.64 8.75
N ALA A 52 3.28 12.53 7.76
CA ALA A 52 2.01 13.14 7.37
C ALA A 52 1.02 12.11 6.82
N LEU A 53 1.50 11.13 6.05
CA LEU A 53 0.68 10.04 5.53
C LEU A 53 0.05 9.21 6.66
N VAL A 54 0.84 8.82 7.67
CA VAL A 54 0.33 8.06 8.84
C VAL A 54 -0.75 8.85 9.58
N GLU A 55 -0.55 10.15 9.79
CA GLU A 55 -1.55 11.02 10.43
C GLU A 55 -2.86 11.10 9.62
N ARG A 56 -2.78 11.19 8.27
CA ARG A 56 -3.96 11.14 7.40
C ARG A 56 -4.69 9.81 7.52
N CYS A 57 -3.97 8.68 7.49
CA CYS A 57 -4.56 7.34 7.67
C CYS A 57 -5.27 7.23 9.03
N TYR A 58 -4.65 7.71 10.10
CA TYR A 58 -5.24 7.69 11.44
C TYR A 58 -6.54 8.49 11.51
N ARG A 59 -6.56 9.69 10.90
CA ARG A 59 -7.77 10.53 10.85
C ARG A 59 -8.89 9.86 10.06
N ALA A 60 -8.58 9.37 8.85
CA ALA A 60 -9.55 8.69 8.00
C ALA A 60 -10.14 7.44 8.69
N TRP A 61 -9.30 6.64 9.37
CA TRP A 61 -9.75 5.49 10.15
C TRP A 61 -10.73 5.89 11.25
N ARG A 62 -10.41 6.94 12.01
CA ARG A 62 -11.29 7.45 13.09
C ARG A 62 -12.60 8.03 12.56
N SER A 63 -12.59 8.61 11.36
CA SER A 63 -13.79 9.14 10.71
C SER A 63 -14.53 8.10 9.87
N GLN A 64 -14.14 6.82 9.93
CA GLN A 64 -14.69 5.73 9.10
C GLN A 64 -14.74 6.07 7.61
N SER A 65 -13.79 6.88 7.17
CA SER A 65 -13.65 7.27 5.77
C SER A 65 -12.90 6.17 5.01
N PRO A 66 -13.15 6.03 3.70
CA PRO A 66 -12.39 5.09 2.87
C PRO A 66 -10.89 5.41 2.93
N ILE A 67 -10.06 4.36 3.03
CA ILE A 67 -8.59 4.44 2.98
C ILE A 67 -8.14 3.70 1.73
#